data_AF-A0A7R9ETW0-F1
#
_entry.id   AF-A0A7R9ETW0-F1
#
_cell.length_a   1.000
_cell.length_b   1.000
_cell.length_c   1.000
_cell.angle_alpha   90.00
_cell.angle_beta   90.00
_cell.angle_gamma   90.00
#
_symmetry.space_group_name_H-M   'P 1'
#
loop_
_entity.id
_entity.type
_entity.pdbx_description
1 polymer ?
#
loop_
_entity_poly.entity_id
_entity_poly.type
_entity_poly.pdbx_seq_one_letter_code
_entity_poly.pdbx_strand_id
1 'polypeptide(L)'
;MFNALHSEDCTSHYVTIPFTLCLSFIHKREVNLRFGQALIPCGKWKKLLVLLFEKHLKAGMEELTKTNCFKKSIDDPRIEALAREVGARFKRKDHKSLTEEIQACDVDRESSFFPPCMAHLHRELRAKHRLTHESRRLYTLFLKDIGMSVGEAINFWKEEYSKPHSHNHGGCTHSWQENVRKYTYGIRHMYGLEGGRYNYRGPSCVGIQVVAKFRNIETVIDKPRSGRPKKTSLQQGSSSIKLITKKTILEDKTIVLRLTCVSPAEDIPQRNIFTLDPTSKGAFPAPETTNCH
;
A
#
# COMPACT_ATOMS: atom_id res chain seq x y z
N MET A 1 5.53 -20.18 34.85
CA MET A 1 4.81 -18.98 34.35
C MET A 1 5.78 -18.17 33.50
N PHE A 2 5.50 -17.99 32.21
CA PHE A 2 6.29 -17.11 31.35
C PHE A 2 6.02 -15.66 31.74
N ASN A 3 6.95 -15.05 32.48
CA ASN A 3 6.85 -13.65 32.83
C ASN A 3 7.15 -12.80 31.57
N ALA A 4 6.30 -11.81 31.27
CA ALA A 4 6.43 -10.97 30.07
C ALA A 4 7.81 -10.27 29.99
N LEU A 5 8.44 -10.05 31.15
CA LEU A 5 9.72 -9.36 31.35
C LEU A 5 10.95 -10.28 31.26
N HIS A 6 10.81 -11.53 30.81
CA HIS A 6 11.98 -12.41 30.69
C HIS A 6 12.95 -11.89 29.61
N SER A 7 14.21 -11.67 30.01
CA SER A 7 15.28 -11.15 29.14
C SER A 7 15.57 -12.10 27.97
N GLU A 8 15.68 -11.55 26.77
CA GLU A 8 16.00 -12.29 25.52
C GLU A 8 17.43 -12.89 25.54
N ASP A 9 18.30 -12.37 26.39
CA ASP A 9 19.68 -12.85 26.58
C ASP A 9 19.82 -13.84 27.75
N CYS A 10 18.72 -14.23 28.40
CA CYS A 10 18.73 -15.23 29.47
C CYS A 10 19.28 -16.57 28.97
N THR A 11 20.25 -17.12 29.72
CA THR A 11 20.86 -18.45 29.50
C THR A 11 20.75 -19.37 30.72
N SER A 12 19.91 -19.04 31.70
CA SER A 12 19.76 -19.81 32.96
C SER A 12 19.17 -21.21 32.76
N HIS A 13 18.29 -21.39 31.77
CA HIS A 13 17.65 -22.66 31.47
C HIS A 13 17.75 -22.96 29.98
N TYR A 14 17.75 -24.24 29.64
CA TYR A 14 17.83 -24.70 28.26
C TYR A 14 16.79 -25.77 27.96
N VAL A 15 16.35 -25.81 26.71
CA VAL A 15 15.57 -26.91 26.15
C VAL A 15 16.30 -27.46 24.93
N THR A 16 16.30 -28.77 24.78
CA THR A 16 16.84 -29.48 23.62
C THR A 16 15.72 -29.86 22.66
N ILE A 17 15.87 -29.53 21.37
CA ILE A 17 14.93 -29.94 20.32
C ILE A 17 15.67 -30.38 19.06
N PRO A 18 15.05 -31.20 18.19
CA PRO A 18 15.62 -31.50 16.89
C PRO A 18 15.89 -30.22 16.09
N PHE A 19 17.08 -30.13 15.50
CA PHE A 19 17.53 -28.93 14.78
C PHE A 19 16.59 -28.54 13.62
N THR A 20 15.91 -29.53 13.04
CA THR A 20 14.94 -29.37 11.94
C THR A 20 13.68 -28.57 12.33
N LEU A 21 13.41 -28.40 13.62
CA LEU A 21 12.30 -27.60 14.13
C LEU A 21 12.67 -26.12 14.33
N CYS A 22 13.96 -25.78 14.27
CA CYS A 22 14.47 -24.46 14.65
C CYS A 22 15.54 -23.92 13.67
N LEU A 23 15.38 -24.21 12.38
CA LEU A 23 16.33 -23.83 11.32
C LEU A 23 16.65 -22.32 11.27
N SER A 24 15.69 -21.47 11.63
CA SER A 24 15.88 -20.01 11.66
C SER A 24 16.91 -19.57 12.70
N PHE A 25 17.01 -20.26 13.84
CA PHE A 25 18.05 -20.02 14.84
C PHE A 25 19.43 -20.49 14.35
N ILE A 26 19.47 -21.61 13.63
CA ILE A 26 20.70 -22.19 13.10
C ILE A 26 21.29 -21.31 12.00
N HIS A 27 20.44 -20.83 11.09
CA HIS A 27 20.85 -19.93 10.01
C HIS A 27 21.54 -18.67 10.56
N LYS A 28 21.03 -18.15 11.69
CA LYS A 28 21.58 -16.97 12.36
C LYS A 28 22.70 -17.28 13.36
N ARG A 29 23.09 -18.55 13.50
CA ARG A 29 24.08 -19.04 14.48
C ARG A 29 23.74 -18.62 15.92
N GLU A 30 22.45 -18.61 16.24
CA GLU A 30 21.93 -18.14 17.52
C GLU A 30 21.91 -19.22 18.61
N VAL A 31 22.06 -20.49 18.25
CA VAL A 31 21.95 -21.64 19.16
C VAL A 31 23.04 -22.67 18.88
N ASN A 32 23.42 -23.41 19.90
CA ASN A 32 24.40 -24.48 19.78
C ASN A 32 23.76 -25.78 19.31
N LEU A 33 24.42 -26.47 18.38
CA LEU A 33 24.02 -27.78 17.90
C LEU A 33 24.92 -28.86 18.48
N ARG A 34 24.34 -29.92 19.03
CA ARG A 34 25.04 -31.11 19.49
C ARG A 34 24.22 -32.35 19.12
N PHE A 35 24.84 -33.31 18.43
CA PHE A 35 24.20 -34.59 18.05
C PHE A 35 22.82 -34.44 17.37
N GLY A 36 22.69 -33.47 16.44
CA GLY A 36 21.42 -33.21 15.75
C GLY A 36 20.34 -32.52 16.61
N GLN A 37 20.67 -32.15 17.85
CA GLN A 37 19.81 -31.39 18.75
C GLN A 37 20.31 -29.95 18.85
N ALA A 38 19.38 -28.99 18.87
CA ALA A 38 19.64 -27.60 19.19
C ALA A 38 19.36 -27.35 20.67
N LEU A 39 20.33 -26.75 21.35
CA LEU A 39 20.23 -26.32 22.73
C LEU A 39 19.78 -24.85 22.75
N ILE A 40 18.54 -24.60 23.18
CA ILE A 40 17.91 -23.29 23.11
C ILE A 40 17.75 -22.69 24.52
N PRO A 41 18.38 -21.53 24.79
CA PRO A 41 18.30 -20.87 26.09
C PRO A 41 16.92 -20.24 26.34
N CYS A 42 16.55 -20.09 27.62
CA CYS A 42 15.32 -19.48 28.12
C CYS A 42 14.93 -18.18 27.42
N GLY A 43 15.90 -17.29 27.17
CA GLY A 43 15.66 -16.01 26.51
C GLY A 43 15.05 -16.15 25.12
N LYS A 44 15.31 -17.26 24.42
CA LYS A 44 14.85 -17.49 23.03
C LYS A 44 13.58 -18.33 22.94
N TRP A 45 13.00 -18.75 24.07
CA TRP A 45 11.82 -19.64 24.07
C TRP A 45 10.58 -19.01 23.45
N LYS A 46 10.37 -17.69 23.62
CA LYS A 46 9.25 -16.98 22.99
C LYS A 46 9.32 -17.11 21.47
N LYS A 47 10.48 -16.79 20.89
CA LYS A 47 10.74 -16.92 19.45
C LYS A 47 10.62 -18.37 18.99
N LEU A 48 11.08 -19.33 19.79
CA LEU A 48 10.90 -20.76 19.50
C LEU A 48 9.42 -21.14 19.43
N LEU A 49 8.61 -20.74 20.42
CA LEU A 49 7.17 -21.04 20.44
C LEU A 49 6.45 -20.45 19.23
N VAL A 50 6.76 -19.21 18.85
CA VAL A 50 6.22 -18.58 17.64
C VAL A 50 6.57 -19.40 16.40
N LEU A 51 7.83 -19.80 16.25
CA LEU A 51 8.28 -20.61 15.10
C LEU A 51 7.59 -21.97 15.03
N LEU A 52 7.45 -22.65 16.17
CA LEU A 52 6.76 -23.94 16.24
C LEU A 52 5.27 -23.79 15.92
N PHE A 53 4.64 -22.75 16.45
CA PHE A 53 3.23 -22.44 16.19
C PHE A 53 2.98 -22.09 14.72
N GLU A 54 3.80 -21.25 14.11
CA GLU A 54 3.73 -20.94 12.68
C GLU A 54 3.88 -22.20 11.81
N LYS A 55 4.82 -23.10 12.17
CA LYS A 55 5.01 -24.37 11.46
C LYS A 55 3.78 -25.27 11.59
N HIS A 56 3.19 -25.34 12.78
CA HIS A 56 1.96 -26.09 13.02
C HIS A 56 0.78 -25.54 12.22
N LEU A 57 0.59 -24.22 12.23
CA LEU A 57 -0.47 -23.56 11.44
C LEU A 57 -0.30 -23.82 9.95
N LYS A 58 0.91 -23.71 9.40
CA LYS A 58 1.18 -24.00 7.98
C LYS A 58 0.87 -25.44 7.62
N ALA A 59 1.30 -26.40 8.44
CA ALA A 59 1.00 -27.80 8.23
C ALA A 59 -0.52 -28.07 8.24
N GLY A 60 -1.24 -27.50 9.20
CA GLY A 60 -2.70 -27.60 9.26
C GLY A 60 -3.38 -26.97 8.03
N MET A 61 -2.95 -25.79 7.60
CA MET A 61 -3.49 -25.14 6.39
C MET A 61 -3.23 -25.96 5.12
N GLU A 62 -2.04 -26.54 4.98
CA GLU A 62 -1.72 -27.43 3.87
C GLU A 62 -2.59 -28.69 3.88
N GLU A 63 -2.81 -29.29 5.04
CA GLU A 63 -3.68 -30.45 5.20
C GLU A 63 -5.13 -30.15 4.84
N LEU A 64 -5.68 -29.03 5.33
CA LEU A 64 -7.02 -28.55 4.98
C LEU A 64 -7.17 -28.36 3.46
N THR A 65 -6.11 -27.86 2.80
CA THR A 65 -6.08 -27.66 1.35
C THR A 65 -6.02 -29.00 0.60
N LYS A 66 -5.14 -29.91 1.02
CA LYS A 66 -4.92 -31.23 0.39
C LYS A 66 -6.15 -32.14 0.51
N THR A 67 -6.77 -32.17 1.68
CA THR A 67 -7.95 -33.00 1.97
C THR A 67 -9.22 -32.43 1.34
N ASN A 68 -9.18 -31.17 0.90
CA ASN A 68 -10.31 -30.42 0.36
C ASN A 68 -11.51 -30.39 1.35
N CYS A 69 -11.26 -30.61 2.64
CA CYS A 69 -12.29 -30.73 3.66
C CYS A 69 -13.07 -29.42 3.80
N PHE A 70 -12.39 -28.28 3.65
CA PHE A 70 -13.00 -26.96 3.73
C PHE A 70 -14.08 -26.76 2.65
N LYS A 71 -13.86 -27.24 1.42
CA LYS A 71 -14.89 -27.15 0.37
C LYS A 71 -16.10 -28.02 0.69
N LYS A 72 -15.88 -29.23 1.20
CA LYS A 72 -16.96 -30.11 1.68
C LYS A 72 -17.72 -29.52 2.88
N SER A 73 -17.04 -28.76 3.74
CA SER A 73 -17.65 -28.10 4.89
C SER A 73 -18.47 -26.88 4.50
N ILE A 74 -18.15 -26.20 3.40
CA ILE A 74 -18.95 -25.06 2.89
C ILE A 74 -20.32 -25.51 2.35
N ASP A 75 -20.48 -26.80 1.99
CA ASP A 75 -21.79 -27.33 1.62
C ASP A 75 -22.80 -27.30 2.80
N ASP A 76 -22.32 -27.21 4.05
CA ASP A 76 -23.19 -26.97 5.21
C ASP A 76 -23.61 -25.47 5.24
N PRO A 77 -24.92 -25.16 5.14
CA PRO A 77 -25.40 -23.79 5.09
C PRO A 77 -25.01 -22.94 6.32
N ARG A 78 -24.78 -23.56 7.48
CA ARG A 78 -24.37 -22.87 8.71
C ARG A 78 -22.92 -22.40 8.62
N ILE A 79 -22.05 -23.24 8.09
CA ILE A 79 -20.63 -22.93 7.89
C ILE A 79 -20.49 -21.90 6.77
N GLU A 80 -21.25 -22.04 5.69
CA GLU A 80 -21.30 -21.04 4.61
C GLU A 80 -21.73 -19.67 5.15
N ALA A 81 -22.80 -19.61 5.95
CA ALA A 81 -23.29 -18.38 6.54
C ALA A 81 -22.24 -17.71 7.44
N LEU A 82 -21.59 -18.50 8.31
CA LEU A 82 -20.50 -18.02 9.16
C LEU A 82 -19.31 -17.51 8.34
N ALA A 83 -18.88 -18.28 7.34
CA ALA A 83 -17.76 -17.90 6.47
C ALA A 83 -18.05 -16.60 5.70
N ARG A 84 -19.30 -16.42 5.25
CA ARG A 84 -19.76 -15.19 4.59
C ARG A 84 -19.76 -14.00 5.56
N GLU A 85 -20.26 -14.16 6.78
CA GLU A 85 -20.27 -13.10 7.78
C GLU A 85 -18.86 -12.68 8.20
N VAL A 86 -18.01 -13.65 8.55
CA VAL A 86 -16.61 -13.42 8.89
C VAL A 86 -15.88 -12.78 7.70
N GLY A 87 -16.08 -13.32 6.50
CA GLY A 87 -15.53 -12.75 5.27
C GLY A 87 -15.98 -11.31 5.02
N ALA A 88 -17.23 -10.96 5.32
CA ALA A 88 -17.74 -9.59 5.19
C ALA A 88 -17.10 -8.63 6.21
N ARG A 89 -16.75 -9.09 7.41
CA ARG A 89 -16.04 -8.28 8.43
C ARG A 89 -14.58 -8.03 8.05
N PHE A 90 -13.93 -9.00 7.39
CA PHE A 90 -12.53 -8.88 6.96
C PHE A 90 -12.36 -8.29 5.55
N LYS A 91 -13.40 -8.28 4.72
CA LYS A 91 -13.45 -7.43 3.54
C LYS A 91 -13.45 -5.99 4.03
N ARG A 92 -12.35 -5.27 3.79
CA ARG A 92 -12.35 -3.81 3.89
C ARG A 92 -13.59 -3.33 3.16
N LYS A 93 -14.44 -2.54 3.82
CA LYS A 93 -15.48 -1.79 3.12
C LYS A 93 -14.72 -0.98 2.09
N ASP A 94 -14.76 -1.40 0.82
CA ASP A 94 -14.51 -0.48 -0.27
C ASP A 94 -15.49 0.65 0.00
N HIS A 95 -14.99 1.78 0.49
CA HIS A 95 -15.83 2.94 0.71
C HIS A 95 -16.50 3.18 -0.63
N LYS A 96 -17.82 2.93 -0.69
CA LYS A 96 -18.61 3.34 -1.85
C LYS A 96 -18.29 4.82 -2.02
N SER A 97 -17.84 5.18 -3.22
CA SER A 97 -17.57 6.56 -3.61
C SER A 97 -18.70 7.41 -3.08
N LEU A 98 -18.38 8.28 -2.12
CA LEU A 98 -19.30 9.30 -1.68
C LEU A 98 -19.72 10.06 -2.94
N THR A 99 -21.03 10.23 -3.07
CA THR A 99 -21.76 10.73 -4.24
C THR A 99 -21.49 12.19 -4.58
N GLU A 100 -20.43 12.79 -4.06
CA GLU A 100 -20.04 14.15 -4.37
C GLU A 100 -19.04 14.13 -5.53
N GLU A 101 -19.51 14.56 -6.69
CA GLU A 101 -18.66 14.74 -7.87
C GLU A 101 -17.67 15.88 -7.59
N ILE A 102 -16.37 15.57 -7.53
CA ILE A 102 -15.33 16.59 -7.41
C ILE A 102 -15.20 17.36 -8.73
N GLN A 103 -15.28 18.69 -8.66
CA GLN A 103 -15.06 19.56 -9.83
C GLN A 103 -13.59 19.93 -9.98
N ALA A 104 -13.20 20.38 -11.17
CA ALA A 104 -11.83 20.79 -11.47
C ALA A 104 -11.32 21.91 -10.54
N CYS A 105 -12.20 22.81 -10.12
CA CYS A 105 -11.90 23.93 -9.23
C CYS A 105 -11.66 23.51 -7.76
N ASP A 106 -12.25 22.39 -7.32
CA ASP A 106 -12.11 21.90 -5.95
C ASP A 106 -10.78 21.17 -5.73
N VAL A 107 -10.13 20.69 -6.79
CA VAL A 107 -8.93 19.83 -6.71
C VAL A 107 -7.82 20.44 -5.86
N ASP A 108 -7.57 21.74 -5.96
CA ASP A 108 -6.53 22.40 -5.17
C ASP A 108 -6.87 22.42 -3.68
N ARG A 109 -8.13 22.66 -3.34
CA ARG A 109 -8.62 22.64 -1.95
C ARG A 109 -8.58 21.24 -1.37
N GLU A 110 -9.00 20.24 -2.14
CA GLU A 110 -9.04 18.85 -1.71
C GLU A 110 -7.65 18.19 -1.70
N SER A 111 -6.65 18.82 -2.32
CA SER A 111 -5.28 18.29 -2.40
C SER A 111 -4.63 18.04 -1.05
N SER A 112 -5.08 18.71 0.03
CA SER A 112 -4.63 18.48 1.40
C SER A 112 -5.01 17.10 1.94
N PHE A 113 -6.09 16.50 1.42
CA PHE A 113 -6.55 15.16 1.80
C PHE A 113 -5.96 14.07 0.91
N PHE A 114 -5.19 14.43 -0.12
CA PHE A 114 -4.63 13.44 -1.02
C PHE A 114 -3.56 12.61 -0.33
N PRO A 115 -3.48 11.30 -0.64
CA PRO A 115 -2.38 10.49 -0.15
C PRO A 115 -1.04 11.07 -0.66
N PRO A 116 0.08 10.89 0.07
CA PRO A 116 1.36 11.51 -0.25
C PRO A 116 1.83 11.31 -1.70
N CYS A 117 1.51 10.17 -2.31
CA CYS A 117 1.81 9.89 -3.71
C CYS A 117 1.07 10.82 -4.68
N MET A 118 -0.23 11.07 -4.46
CA MET A 118 -1.04 11.95 -5.32
C MET A 118 -0.81 13.42 -4.99
N ALA A 119 -0.59 13.77 -3.72
CA ALA A 119 -0.17 15.11 -3.31
C ALA A 119 1.17 15.52 -3.95
N HIS A 120 2.11 14.57 -4.09
CA HIS A 120 3.36 14.81 -4.81
C HIS A 120 3.11 15.10 -6.30
N LEU A 121 2.31 14.27 -6.99
CA LEU A 121 1.97 14.49 -8.40
C LEU A 121 1.24 15.82 -8.61
N HIS A 122 0.34 16.18 -7.70
CA HIS A 122 -0.37 17.45 -7.73
C HIS A 122 0.60 18.63 -7.63
N ARG A 123 1.54 18.60 -6.66
CA ARG A 123 2.56 19.64 -6.50
C ARG A 123 3.49 19.74 -7.72
N GLU A 124 3.93 18.60 -8.26
CA GLU A 124 4.74 18.59 -9.47
C GLU A 124 3.99 19.18 -10.67
N LEU A 125 2.70 18.85 -10.81
CA LEU A 125 1.85 19.39 -11.85
C LEU A 125 1.74 20.90 -11.72
N ARG A 126 1.39 21.43 -10.54
CA ARG A 126 1.26 22.88 -10.33
C ARG A 126 2.59 23.64 -10.47
N ALA A 127 3.72 23.01 -10.18
CA ALA A 127 5.04 23.62 -10.33
C ALA A 127 5.56 23.62 -11.79
N LYS A 128 5.30 22.56 -12.54
CA LYS A 128 5.89 22.35 -13.88
C LYS A 128 4.89 22.52 -15.03
N HIS A 129 3.59 22.54 -14.73
CA HIS A 129 2.46 22.46 -15.67
C HIS A 129 2.53 21.25 -16.61
N ARG A 130 3.34 20.24 -16.26
CA ARG A 130 3.62 19.05 -17.06
C ARG A 130 3.89 17.86 -16.16
N LEU A 131 3.35 16.71 -16.57
CA LEU A 131 3.63 15.40 -15.99
C LEU A 131 4.07 14.42 -17.08
N THR A 132 4.88 13.44 -16.68
CA THR A 132 5.24 12.30 -17.52
C THR A 132 3.98 11.52 -17.94
N HIS A 133 4.07 10.74 -19.01
CA HIS A 133 2.92 9.97 -19.52
C HIS A 133 2.25 9.13 -18.43
N GLU A 134 3.03 8.38 -17.67
CA GLU A 134 2.49 7.51 -16.62
C GLU A 134 2.04 8.31 -15.39
N SER A 135 2.77 9.35 -14.97
CA SER A 135 2.32 10.20 -13.86
C SER A 135 0.97 10.86 -14.18
N ARG A 136 0.77 11.30 -15.43
CA ARG A 136 -0.51 11.80 -15.92
C ARG A 136 -1.58 10.72 -15.86
N ARG A 137 -1.29 9.52 -16.38
CA ARG A 137 -2.22 8.38 -16.34
C ARG A 137 -2.66 8.04 -14.91
N LEU A 138 -1.71 7.94 -13.99
CA LEU A 138 -1.96 7.65 -12.58
C LEU A 138 -2.84 8.72 -11.95
N TYR A 139 -2.50 9.99 -12.16
CA TYR A 139 -3.21 11.10 -11.56
C TYR A 139 -4.63 11.25 -12.15
N THR A 140 -4.82 11.07 -13.47
CA THR A 140 -6.16 11.08 -14.08
C THR A 140 -7.04 9.95 -13.56
N LEU A 141 -6.50 8.74 -13.41
CA LEU A 141 -7.27 7.62 -12.86
C LEU A 141 -7.61 7.85 -11.38
N PHE A 142 -6.71 8.46 -10.61
CA PHE A 142 -7.01 8.86 -9.24
C PHE A 142 -8.15 9.88 -9.18
N LEU A 143 -8.10 10.95 -9.99
CA LEU A 143 -9.17 11.96 -10.06
C LEU A 143 -10.51 11.35 -10.47
N LYS A 144 -10.51 10.42 -11.43
CA LYS A 144 -11.68 9.62 -11.80
C LYS A 144 -12.22 8.82 -10.60
N ASP A 145 -11.35 8.12 -9.88
CA ASP A 145 -11.73 7.24 -8.78
C ASP A 145 -12.28 8.00 -7.56
N ILE A 146 -11.87 9.27 -7.36
CA ILE A 146 -12.45 10.17 -6.34
C ILE A 146 -13.71 10.93 -6.83
N GLY A 147 -14.22 10.60 -8.02
CA GLY A 147 -15.53 11.08 -8.50
C GLY A 147 -15.49 12.19 -9.56
N MET A 148 -14.34 12.54 -10.14
CA MET A 148 -14.28 13.57 -11.17
C MET A 148 -14.92 13.08 -12.48
N SER A 149 -15.91 13.81 -12.99
CA SER A 149 -16.54 13.50 -14.27
C SER A 149 -15.56 13.67 -15.45
N VAL A 150 -15.84 13.03 -16.58
CA VAL A 150 -14.96 13.13 -17.76
C VAL A 150 -14.88 14.56 -18.31
N GLY A 151 -15.98 15.32 -18.23
CA GLY A 151 -16.02 16.72 -18.66
C GLY A 151 -15.11 17.58 -17.80
N GLU A 152 -15.21 17.42 -16.48
CA GLU A 152 -14.37 18.11 -15.52
C GLU A 152 -12.90 17.72 -15.65
N ALA A 153 -12.59 16.45 -15.90
CA ALA A 153 -11.22 16.02 -16.16
C ALA A 153 -10.64 16.67 -17.42
N ILE A 154 -11.42 16.79 -18.50
CA ILE A 154 -10.98 17.50 -19.72
C ILE A 154 -10.73 18.97 -19.42
N ASN A 155 -11.61 19.64 -18.67
CA ASN A 155 -11.44 21.03 -18.28
C ASN A 155 -10.19 21.23 -17.42
N PHE A 156 -10.00 20.39 -16.40
CA PHE A 156 -8.83 20.40 -15.53
C PHE A 156 -7.52 20.29 -16.32
N TRP A 157 -7.40 19.29 -17.20
CA TRP A 157 -6.20 19.11 -18.01
C TRP A 157 -6.04 20.21 -19.06
N LYS A 158 -7.13 20.74 -19.62
CA LYS A 158 -7.11 21.86 -20.55
C LYS A 158 -6.52 23.10 -19.91
N GLU A 159 -7.05 23.51 -18.76
CA GLU A 159 -6.59 24.69 -18.03
C GLU A 159 -5.11 24.55 -17.67
N GLU A 160 -4.72 23.39 -17.14
CA GLU A 160 -3.35 23.19 -16.68
C GLU A 160 -2.37 23.07 -17.85
N TYR A 161 -2.73 22.40 -18.94
CA TYR A 161 -1.80 22.20 -20.06
C TYR A 161 -1.72 23.37 -21.04
N SER A 162 -2.65 24.32 -20.93
CA SER A 162 -2.61 25.60 -21.62
C SER A 162 -1.64 26.61 -20.99
N LYS A 163 -1.20 26.38 -19.74
CA LYS A 163 -0.22 27.23 -19.06
C LYS A 163 1.19 27.03 -19.64
N PRO A 164 2.03 28.07 -19.67
CA PRO A 164 3.42 27.96 -20.09
C PRO A 164 4.20 27.09 -19.11
N HIS A 165 4.97 26.10 -19.58
CA HIS A 165 5.74 25.23 -18.71
C HIS A 165 7.17 25.75 -18.48
N SER A 166 7.67 25.62 -17.24
CA SER A 166 8.86 26.32 -16.74
C SER A 166 10.23 25.85 -17.29
N HIS A 167 10.30 24.89 -18.22
CA HIS A 167 11.59 24.36 -18.66
C HIS A 167 11.73 24.13 -20.18
N ASN A 168 12.71 24.83 -20.75
CA ASN A 168 13.35 24.59 -22.05
C ASN A 168 14.33 23.41 -22.05
N HIS A 169 14.37 22.58 -20.99
CA HIS A 169 15.38 21.51 -20.81
C HIS A 169 14.94 20.12 -21.29
N GLY A 170 13.87 20.02 -22.10
CA GLY A 170 13.39 18.71 -22.55
C GLY A 170 12.51 18.68 -23.79
N GLY A 171 12.57 19.70 -24.67
CA GLY A 171 11.96 19.66 -26.01
C GLY A 171 10.45 19.42 -26.09
N CYS A 172 9.72 19.41 -24.97
CA CYS A 172 8.28 19.21 -24.97
C CYS A 172 7.61 20.53 -25.36
N THR A 173 7.30 20.71 -26.65
CA THR A 173 6.59 21.87 -27.19
C THR A 173 5.07 21.71 -27.18
N HIS A 174 4.57 20.57 -26.72
CA HIS A 174 3.15 20.24 -26.81
C HIS A 174 2.32 21.16 -25.93
N SER A 175 1.59 22.09 -26.55
CA SER A 175 0.51 22.86 -25.92
C SER A 175 -0.81 22.07 -25.97
N TRP A 176 -1.77 22.42 -25.10
CA TRP A 176 -3.12 21.85 -25.20
C TRP A 176 -3.73 22.15 -26.57
N GLN A 177 -3.58 23.39 -27.05
CA GLN A 177 -4.14 23.92 -28.30
C GLN A 177 -3.70 23.12 -29.52
N GLU A 178 -2.43 22.75 -29.61
CA GLU A 178 -1.91 21.95 -30.73
C GLU A 178 -2.33 20.49 -30.67
N ASN A 179 -2.63 19.96 -29.47
CA ASN A 179 -2.79 18.52 -29.24
C ASN A 179 -4.15 18.15 -28.62
N VAL A 180 -5.17 19.01 -28.77
CA VAL A 180 -6.50 18.84 -28.15
C VAL A 180 -7.05 17.43 -28.41
N ARG A 181 -7.03 16.98 -29.67
CA ARG A 181 -7.56 15.66 -30.06
C ARG A 181 -6.87 14.52 -29.31
N LYS A 182 -5.54 14.59 -29.19
CA LYS A 182 -4.73 13.55 -28.52
C LYS A 182 -5.00 13.50 -27.03
N TYR A 183 -5.06 14.66 -26.36
CA TYR A 183 -5.36 14.72 -24.92
C TYR A 183 -6.78 14.29 -24.61
N THR A 184 -7.77 14.82 -25.33
CA THR A 184 -9.18 14.48 -25.15
C THR A 184 -9.43 12.99 -25.38
N TYR A 185 -8.86 12.41 -26.45
CA TYR A 185 -8.94 10.97 -26.69
C TYR A 185 -8.33 10.16 -25.54
N GLY A 186 -7.12 10.53 -25.08
CA GLY A 186 -6.45 9.84 -23.98
C GLY A 186 -7.24 9.88 -22.67
N ILE A 187 -7.84 11.02 -22.33
CA ILE A 187 -8.70 11.15 -21.14
C ILE A 187 -9.94 10.28 -21.29
N ARG A 188 -10.68 10.39 -22.39
CA ARG A 188 -11.89 9.60 -22.63
C ARG A 188 -11.60 8.09 -22.65
N HIS A 189 -10.43 7.68 -23.16
CA HIS A 189 -9.98 6.29 -23.10
C HIS A 189 -9.80 5.78 -21.65
N MET A 190 -9.21 6.57 -20.75
CA MET A 190 -9.09 6.19 -19.32
C MET A 190 -10.46 6.09 -18.61
N TYR A 191 -11.45 6.82 -19.10
CA TYR A 191 -12.85 6.72 -18.65
C TYR A 191 -13.62 5.56 -19.30
N GLY A 192 -13.00 4.80 -20.21
CA GLY A 192 -13.64 3.68 -20.91
C GLY A 192 -14.62 4.11 -22.01
N LEU A 193 -14.52 5.35 -22.50
CA LEU A 193 -15.40 5.90 -23.53
C LEU A 193 -14.84 5.74 -24.95
N GLU A 194 -13.59 5.30 -25.09
CA GLU A 194 -12.91 5.12 -26.38
C GLU A 194 -12.28 3.72 -26.48
N GLY A 195 -12.01 3.27 -27.71
CA GLY A 195 -11.35 1.98 -27.96
C GLY A 195 -12.15 0.78 -27.43
N GLY A 196 -11.47 -0.15 -26.74
CA GLY A 196 -12.07 -1.36 -26.16
C GLY A 196 -12.99 -1.14 -24.96
N ARG A 197 -13.26 0.12 -24.58
CA ARG A 197 -14.20 0.51 -23.50
C ARG A 197 -13.94 -0.17 -22.15
N TYR A 198 -12.66 -0.40 -21.84
CA TYR A 198 -12.26 -0.96 -20.56
C TYR A 198 -12.49 0.04 -19.43
N ASN A 199 -13.10 -0.40 -18.33
CA ASN A 199 -13.20 0.40 -17.11
C ASN A 199 -11.87 0.35 -16.34
N TYR A 200 -10.93 1.21 -16.72
CA TYR A 200 -9.65 1.35 -16.04
C TYR A 200 -9.84 1.81 -14.59
N ARG A 201 -9.29 1.08 -13.62
CA ARG A 201 -9.21 1.50 -12.22
C ARG A 201 -7.84 2.08 -11.92
N GLY A 202 -7.75 3.01 -10.98
CA GLY A 202 -6.49 3.44 -10.40
C GLY A 202 -5.72 2.25 -9.81
N PRO A 203 -4.38 2.23 -9.95
CA PRO A 203 -3.59 1.14 -9.39
C PRO A 203 -3.60 1.17 -7.86
N SER A 204 -3.55 -0.01 -7.26
CA SER A 204 -3.42 -0.14 -5.82
C SER A 204 -2.09 0.44 -5.32
N CYS A 205 -2.00 0.69 -4.01
CA CYS A 205 -0.75 1.10 -3.37
C CYS A 205 0.43 0.18 -3.73
N VAL A 206 0.20 -1.14 -3.84
CA VAL A 206 1.24 -2.09 -4.30
C VAL A 206 1.66 -1.79 -5.73
N GLY A 207 0.68 -1.58 -6.62
CA GLY A 207 0.95 -1.27 -8.02
C GLY A 207 1.82 -0.03 -8.16
N ILE A 208 1.48 1.05 -7.44
CA ILE A 208 2.26 2.30 -7.44
C ILE A 208 3.68 2.06 -6.89
N GLN A 209 3.80 1.34 -5.78
CA GLN A 209 5.10 1.05 -5.15
C GLN A 209 6.02 0.16 -6.02
N VAL A 210 5.45 -0.80 -6.75
CA VAL A 210 6.21 -1.66 -7.67
C VAL A 210 6.69 -0.84 -8.86
N VAL A 211 5.84 -0.02 -9.48
CA VAL A 211 6.20 0.85 -10.61
C VAL A 211 7.27 1.88 -10.21
N ALA A 212 7.16 2.46 -9.01
CA ALA A 212 8.15 3.40 -8.48
C ALA A 212 9.53 2.76 -8.25
N LYS A 213 9.58 1.46 -7.87
CA LYS A 213 10.85 0.73 -7.68
C LYS A 213 11.65 0.59 -8.98
N PHE A 214 11.01 0.46 -10.14
CA PHE A 214 11.73 0.33 -11.42
C PHE A 214 12.37 1.64 -11.91
N ARG A 215 11.76 2.80 -11.63
CA ARG A 215 12.33 4.11 -12.02
C ARG A 215 13.57 4.52 -11.24
N ASN A 216 13.62 4.14 -9.97
CA ASN A 216 14.82 4.33 -9.14
C ASN A 216 15.97 3.38 -9.53
N ILE A 217 15.71 2.35 -10.35
CA ILE A 217 16.75 1.48 -10.90
C ILE A 217 17.25 2.01 -12.24
N GLU A 218 16.37 2.55 -13.10
CA GLU A 218 16.79 3.18 -14.37
C GLU A 218 17.67 4.42 -14.15
N THR A 219 17.45 5.19 -13.08
CA THR A 219 18.32 6.33 -12.70
C THR A 219 19.71 5.91 -12.19
N VAL A 220 19.93 4.62 -11.89
CA VAL A 220 21.25 4.07 -11.50
C VAL A 220 21.97 3.45 -12.70
N ILE A 221 21.26 3.20 -13.81
CA ILE A 221 21.83 2.67 -15.06
C ILE A 221 21.86 3.80 -16.10
N ASP A 222 22.46 4.93 -15.75
CA ASP A 222 22.88 5.90 -16.75
C ASP A 222 24.11 5.32 -17.47
N LYS A 223 23.92 4.98 -18.76
CA LYS A 223 24.97 4.52 -19.68
C LYS A 223 26.15 5.51 -19.68
N PRO A 224 27.41 5.06 -19.56
CA PRO A 224 28.53 5.93 -19.87
C PRO A 224 28.52 6.24 -21.38
N ARG A 225 28.40 7.52 -21.71
CA ARG A 225 28.58 8.07 -23.06
C ARG A 225 29.96 7.66 -23.59
N SER A 226 29.96 7.29 -24.87
CA SER A 226 31.11 6.92 -25.69
C SER A 226 32.32 7.85 -25.51
N GLY A 227 33.42 7.30 -25.01
CA GLY A 227 34.75 7.90 -25.00
C GLY A 227 35.82 6.79 -24.97
N ARG A 228 36.82 6.88 -25.86
CA ARG A 228 37.87 5.86 -26.07
C ARG A 228 38.66 5.55 -24.77
N PRO A 229 39.09 4.30 -24.52
CA PRO A 229 39.88 3.98 -23.33
C PRO A 229 41.35 4.40 -23.50
N LYS A 230 41.86 5.23 -22.58
CA LYS A 230 43.30 5.32 -22.29
C LYS A 230 43.63 4.37 -21.14
N LYS A 231 44.61 3.50 -21.37
CA LYS A 231 45.16 2.54 -20.40
C LYS A 231 45.74 3.27 -19.19
N THR A 232 45.41 2.83 -17.98
CA THR A 232 46.27 2.95 -16.80
C THR A 232 45.96 1.80 -15.83
N SER A 233 47.00 1.40 -15.11
CA SER A 233 47.29 0.11 -14.49
C SER A 233 46.70 -0.10 -13.09
N LEU A 234 46.59 -1.38 -12.72
CA LEU A 234 46.55 -2.02 -11.39
C LEU A 234 46.33 -1.13 -10.14
N GLN A 235 45.36 -1.52 -9.32
CA GLN A 235 45.65 -2.07 -7.99
C GLN A 235 44.48 -2.94 -7.49
N GLN A 236 44.82 -4.12 -6.98
CA GLN A 236 43.92 -5.06 -6.33
C GLN A 236 43.53 -4.53 -4.95
N GLY A 237 42.23 -4.60 -4.62
CA GLY A 237 41.70 -4.34 -3.29
C GLY A 237 40.51 -5.23 -3.03
N SER A 238 40.75 -6.28 -2.25
CA SER A 238 39.78 -7.25 -1.72
C SER A 238 38.59 -6.59 -1.01
N SER A 239 37.37 -7.06 -1.27
CA SER A 239 36.32 -7.23 -0.24
C SER A 239 35.05 -7.83 -0.85
N SER A 240 34.97 -9.16 -0.79
CA SER A 240 33.72 -9.90 -0.82
C SER A 240 32.95 -9.60 0.47
N ILE A 241 31.96 -8.71 0.44
CA ILE A 241 30.83 -8.61 1.40
C ILE A 241 29.92 -7.48 0.87
N LYS A 242 28.69 -7.85 0.49
CA LYS A 242 27.43 -7.03 0.44
C LYS A 242 26.54 -7.42 -0.74
N LEU A 243 26.03 -8.66 -0.73
CA LEU A 243 24.85 -9.01 -1.54
C LEU A 243 23.64 -9.47 -0.72
N ILE A 244 23.73 -9.58 0.61
CA ILE A 244 22.68 -10.23 1.43
C ILE A 244 21.74 -9.24 2.15
N THR A 245 22.05 -7.94 2.22
CA THR A 245 21.24 -6.98 3.02
C THR A 245 20.23 -6.15 2.24
N LYS A 246 20.12 -6.26 0.91
CA LYS A 246 19.19 -5.41 0.13
C LYS A 246 17.75 -5.93 0.09
N LYS A 247 17.49 -7.23 0.31
CA LYS A 247 16.14 -7.80 0.19
C LYS A 247 15.28 -7.53 1.44
N THR A 248 15.86 -7.70 2.63
CA THR A 248 15.20 -7.52 3.93
C THR A 248 14.87 -6.04 4.22
N ILE A 249 15.77 -5.11 3.88
CA ILE A 249 15.54 -3.66 4.06
C ILE A 249 14.42 -3.15 3.12
N LEU A 250 14.17 -3.82 2.00
CA LEU A 250 13.19 -3.39 1.00
C LEU A 250 11.76 -3.81 1.36
N GLU A 251 11.59 -4.93 2.06
CA GLU A 251 10.29 -5.40 2.56
C GLU A 251 9.78 -4.49 3.69
N ASP A 252 10.65 -4.15 4.65
CA ASP A 252 10.32 -3.22 5.75
C ASP A 252 9.91 -1.83 5.24
N LYS A 253 10.61 -1.26 4.24
CA LYS A 253 10.21 0.03 3.66
C LYS A 253 8.84 0.00 2.97
N THR A 254 8.44 -1.16 2.44
CA THR A 254 7.15 -1.30 1.74
C THR A 254 5.98 -1.37 2.73
N ILE A 255 6.19 -2.00 3.89
CA ILE A 255 5.27 -2.02 5.02
C ILE A 255 5.19 -0.63 5.67
N VAL A 256 6.34 0.03 5.90
CA VAL A 256 6.43 1.39 6.48
C VAL A 256 5.74 2.42 5.58
N LEU A 257 5.87 2.34 4.25
CA LEU A 257 5.17 3.22 3.30
C LEU A 257 3.64 3.04 3.33
N ARG A 258 3.13 1.84 3.65
CA ARG A 258 1.68 1.63 3.82
C ARG A 258 1.19 2.19 5.15
N LEU A 259 1.93 1.97 6.23
CA LEU A 259 1.58 2.48 7.57
C LEU A 259 1.63 4.02 7.60
N THR A 260 2.62 4.63 6.96
CA THR A 260 2.75 6.09 6.85
C THR A 260 1.70 6.75 5.95
N CYS A 261 0.93 6.01 5.15
CA CYS A 261 -0.25 6.54 4.46
C CYS A 261 -1.54 6.40 5.29
N VAL A 262 -1.55 5.50 6.29
CA VAL A 262 -2.69 5.29 7.19
C VAL A 262 -2.64 6.28 8.36
N SER A 263 -1.47 6.54 8.95
CA SER A 263 -1.33 7.47 10.09
C SER A 263 -1.77 8.92 9.79
N PRO A 264 -1.43 9.55 8.65
CA PRO A 264 -1.86 10.92 8.37
C PRO A 264 -3.35 11.05 8.08
N ALA A 265 -4.04 9.95 7.73
CA ALA A 265 -5.47 9.95 7.45
C ALA A 265 -6.32 9.98 8.75
N GLU A 266 -5.74 9.60 9.89
CA GLU A 266 -6.39 9.63 11.20
C GLU A 266 -6.28 11.02 11.88
N ASP A 267 -5.29 11.84 11.51
CA ASP A 267 -5.04 13.17 12.09
C ASP A 267 -5.76 14.32 11.35
N ILE A 268 -6.61 14.01 10.37
CA ILE A 268 -7.39 15.02 9.65
C ILE A 268 -8.63 15.37 10.49
N PRO A 269 -8.80 16.62 10.96
CA PRO A 269 -9.94 16.98 11.79
C PRO A 269 -11.24 16.73 11.00
N GLN A 270 -12.06 15.81 11.51
CA GLN A 270 -13.42 15.63 11.02
C GLN A 270 -14.13 16.98 11.14
N ARG A 271 -14.58 17.53 10.00
CA ARG A 271 -15.46 18.70 10.02
C ARG A 271 -16.73 18.30 10.75
N ASN A 272 -16.90 18.83 11.96
CA ASN A 272 -18.17 18.83 12.68
C ASN A 272 -19.20 19.62 11.86
N ILE A 273 -19.96 18.92 11.02
CA ILE A 273 -21.20 19.43 10.43
C ILE A 273 -22.34 18.90 11.30
N PHE A 274 -22.51 19.51 12.46
CA PHE A 274 -23.75 19.47 13.23
C PHE A 274 -23.88 20.81 13.96
N THR A 275 -24.21 21.85 13.20
CA THR A 275 -24.90 23.01 13.76
C THR A 275 -26.39 22.69 13.75
N LEU A 276 -26.90 22.19 14.88
CA LEU A 276 -28.34 22.13 15.11
C LEU A 276 -28.80 23.50 15.61
N ASP A 277 -29.69 24.11 14.83
CA ASP A 277 -30.38 25.36 15.12
C ASP A 277 -31.32 25.17 16.34
N PRO A 278 -31.30 26.06 17.35
CA PRO A 278 -32.07 25.87 18.58
C PRO A 278 -33.37 26.65 18.55
N THR A 279 -34.42 26.16 17.87
CA THR A 279 -35.79 26.60 18.15
C THR A 279 -36.84 25.61 17.65
N SER A 280 -37.31 24.72 18.53
CA SER A 280 -38.74 24.46 18.65
C SER A 280 -39.04 23.79 19.99
N LYS A 281 -39.91 24.45 20.76
CA LYS A 281 -40.49 23.98 22.01
C LYS A 281 -41.44 22.82 21.69
N GLY A 282 -41.35 21.74 22.44
CA GLY A 282 -42.30 20.63 22.39
C GLY A 282 -42.18 19.80 23.67
N ALA A 283 -43.23 19.85 24.50
CA ALA A 283 -43.26 19.34 25.86
C ALA A 283 -43.12 17.81 25.96
N PHE A 284 -42.41 17.37 27.01
CA PHE A 284 -42.47 16.00 27.53
C PHE A 284 -43.80 15.74 28.25
N PRO A 285 -44.30 14.50 28.19
CA PRO A 285 -44.87 13.86 29.37
C PRO A 285 -44.04 12.64 29.79
N ALA A 286 -43.99 12.45 31.11
CA ALA A 286 -43.24 11.43 31.83
C ALA A 286 -43.78 10.00 31.59
N PRO A 287 -42.96 8.95 31.77
CA PRO A 287 -43.41 7.57 31.68
C PRO A 287 -44.11 7.13 32.97
N GLU A 288 -45.35 6.65 32.82
CA GLU A 288 -46.07 5.91 33.85
C GLU A 288 -45.42 4.56 34.09
N THR A 289 -45.20 4.27 35.38
CA THR A 289 -44.84 2.96 35.91
C THR A 289 -46.06 2.05 35.93
N THR A 290 -46.01 0.91 35.26
CA THR A 290 -46.90 -0.22 35.54
C THR A 290 -46.09 -1.51 35.63
N ASN A 291 -45.95 -1.97 36.89
CA ASN A 291 -45.79 -3.37 37.22
C ASN A 291 -47.06 -4.13 36.79
N CYS A 292 -46.92 -5.34 36.25
CA CYS A 292 -47.48 -6.56 36.86
C CYS A 292 -47.33 -7.81 35.97
N HIS A 293 -46.90 -8.88 36.64
CA HIS A 293 -47.07 -10.32 36.40
C HIS A 293 -46.38 -11.01 35.22
#